data_AF-A0A1Q9UYF9-F1
#
_entry.id   AF-A0A1Q9UYF9-F1
#
_cell.length_a   1.000
_cell.length_b   1.000
_cell.length_c   1.000
_cell.angle_alpha   90.00
_cell.angle_beta   90.00
_cell.angle_gamma   90.00
#
_symmetry.space_group_name_H-M   'P 1'
#
loop_
_entity.id
_entity.type
_entity.pdbx_description
1 polymer ?
#
loop_
_entity_poly.entity_id
_entity_poly.type
_entity_poly.pdbx_seq_one_letter_code
_entity_poly.pdbx_strand_id
1 'polypeptide(L)'
;MVATRVVARQPEADGVAVMRDPFVLTHEGHRFALVGAGLDDGTPAVLLYSCDDIEAWDYLGVWLRGADLPSPGAGPADVWECPQLAVEGERAALLLSLHDDGVLGDVVACAGRLVDDGGRPRLEVEDVGVLDRGDAFYAPQIADDGGEGWWLMGWVREDGQQPGGKDQAGCLTLPRRLTVDPSGVRLELDPAVGETLPLGPARAAEGELPPAAVVEVGPAGAELVHPAIGTRPMPEGTRAVVDGDVLEVYRPDGLPATFRHPVAWQVRGDAELRPVLRP
;
A
#
# COMPACT_ATOMS: atom_id res chain seq x y z
N MET A 1 23.53 4.29 -25.82
CA MET A 1 22.34 3.54 -25.38
C MET A 1 22.85 2.38 -24.53
N VAL A 2 22.44 2.30 -23.27
CA VAL A 2 22.67 1.09 -22.47
C VAL A 2 21.69 0.04 -22.98
N ALA A 3 22.20 -1.09 -23.46
CA ALA A 3 21.32 -2.17 -23.90
C ALA A 3 20.55 -2.71 -22.70
N THR A 4 19.26 -2.98 -22.86
CA THR A 4 18.45 -3.63 -21.83
C THR A 4 19.10 -4.96 -21.45
N ARG A 5 19.42 -5.12 -20.16
CA ARG A 5 19.95 -6.34 -19.60
C ARG A 5 18.79 -7.15 -19.03
N VAL A 6 18.60 -8.37 -19.53
CA VAL A 6 17.67 -9.34 -18.95
C VAL A 6 18.42 -10.11 -17.86
N VAL A 7 17.98 -9.97 -16.61
CA VAL A 7 18.62 -10.60 -15.44
C VAL A 7 17.94 -11.92 -15.04
N ALA A 8 16.65 -12.06 -15.36
CA ALA A 8 15.84 -13.26 -15.19
C ALA A 8 14.83 -13.37 -16.34
N ARG A 9 14.43 -14.60 -16.68
CA ARG A 9 13.28 -14.90 -17.55
C ARG A 9 12.21 -15.62 -16.74
N GLN A 10 10.97 -15.58 -17.22
CA GLN A 10 9.89 -16.35 -16.62
C GLN A 10 10.31 -17.83 -16.55
N PRO A 11 10.29 -18.45 -15.37
CA PRO A 11 10.62 -19.86 -15.21
C PRO A 11 9.65 -20.73 -16.02
N GLU A 12 10.18 -21.79 -16.64
CA GLU A 12 9.38 -22.86 -17.24
C GLU A 12 8.98 -23.94 -16.21
N ALA A 13 9.40 -23.77 -14.95
CA ALA A 13 9.14 -24.67 -13.83
C ALA A 13 7.99 -24.16 -12.94
N ASP A 14 7.48 -25.04 -12.09
CA ASP A 14 6.48 -24.75 -11.04
C ASP A 14 5.17 -24.10 -11.51
N GLY A 15 4.83 -24.24 -12.80
CA GLY A 15 3.60 -23.70 -13.37
C GLY A 15 3.56 -22.17 -13.44
N VAL A 16 4.70 -21.47 -13.40
CA VAL A 16 4.72 -20.00 -13.43
C VAL A 16 4.18 -19.48 -14.77
N ALA A 17 3.01 -18.85 -14.74
CA ALA A 17 2.34 -18.31 -15.92
C ALA A 17 2.67 -16.83 -16.17
N VAL A 18 2.94 -16.06 -15.11
CA VAL A 18 3.37 -14.67 -15.18
C VAL A 18 4.29 -14.31 -14.02
N MET A 19 5.25 -13.40 -14.24
CA MET A 19 6.08 -12.83 -13.18
C MET A 19 6.33 -11.33 -13.42
N ARG A 20 6.40 -10.52 -12.36
CA ARG A 20 6.72 -9.08 -12.42
C ARG A 20 7.09 -8.49 -11.05
N ASP A 21 7.50 -7.22 -11.08
CA ASP A 21 7.70 -6.36 -9.91
C ASP A 21 8.69 -6.90 -8.87
N PRO A 22 9.99 -7.00 -9.21
CA PRO A 22 10.97 -7.51 -8.27
C PRO A 22 11.22 -6.56 -7.10
N PHE A 23 11.28 -7.11 -5.89
CA PHE A 23 11.76 -6.45 -4.68
C PHE A 23 13.02 -7.15 -4.17
N VAL A 24 14.12 -6.40 -4.05
CA VAL A 24 15.43 -6.95 -3.66
C VAL A 24 15.65 -6.74 -2.17
N LEU A 25 16.11 -7.79 -1.49
CA LEU A 25 16.48 -7.77 -0.07
C LEU A 25 17.83 -8.43 0.15
N THR A 26 18.41 -8.19 1.34
CA THR A 26 19.58 -8.92 1.82
C THR A 26 19.17 -9.75 3.03
N HIS A 27 19.56 -11.03 3.06
CA HIS A 27 19.31 -11.97 4.15
C HIS A 27 20.56 -12.83 4.35
N GLU A 28 21.05 -12.93 5.60
CA GLU A 28 22.28 -13.68 5.95
C GLU A 28 23.49 -13.40 5.03
N GLY A 29 23.66 -12.14 4.62
CA GLY A 29 24.77 -11.70 3.76
C GLY A 29 24.62 -12.01 2.26
N HIS A 30 23.49 -12.60 1.85
CA HIS A 30 23.17 -12.90 0.46
C HIS A 30 22.04 -12.00 -0.04
N ARG A 31 22.05 -11.67 -1.34
CA ARG A 31 20.97 -10.92 -1.99
C ARG A 31 19.94 -11.84 -2.60
N PHE A 32 18.68 -11.53 -2.36
CA PHE A 32 17.53 -12.21 -2.91
C PHE A 32 16.58 -11.22 -3.58
N ALA A 33 15.74 -11.72 -4.48
CA ALA A 33 14.63 -10.98 -5.02
C ALA A 33 13.33 -11.76 -4.82
N LEU A 34 12.32 -11.07 -4.29
CA LEU A 34 10.92 -11.50 -4.29
C LEU A 34 10.26 -10.95 -5.55
N VAL A 35 9.56 -11.81 -6.28
CA VAL A 35 8.91 -11.42 -7.55
C VAL A 35 7.45 -11.85 -7.51
N GLY A 36 6.54 -10.92 -7.77
CA GLY A 36 5.12 -11.20 -7.83
C GLY A 36 4.80 -12.11 -9.03
N ALA A 37 3.88 -13.06 -8.85
CA ALA A 37 3.57 -14.06 -9.86
C ALA A 37 2.12 -14.57 -9.78
N GLY A 38 1.71 -15.20 -10.88
CA GLY A 38 0.52 -16.04 -10.99
C GLY A 38 0.89 -17.38 -11.61
N LEU A 39 0.31 -18.46 -11.10
CA LEU A 39 0.51 -19.82 -11.58
C LEU A 39 -0.55 -20.19 -12.62
N ASP A 40 -0.28 -21.23 -13.42
CA ASP A 40 -1.16 -21.71 -14.49
C ASP A 40 -2.48 -22.32 -14.00
N ASP A 41 -2.54 -22.71 -12.72
CA ASP A 41 -3.76 -23.14 -12.03
C ASP A 41 -4.59 -21.99 -11.43
N GLY A 42 -4.14 -20.74 -11.61
CA GLY A 42 -4.79 -19.53 -11.08
C GLY A 42 -4.37 -19.17 -9.66
N THR A 43 -3.43 -19.90 -9.04
CA THR A 43 -2.93 -19.56 -7.70
C THR A 43 -1.99 -18.34 -7.77
N PRO A 44 -2.22 -17.27 -6.99
CA PRO A 44 -1.29 -16.16 -6.90
C PRO A 44 -0.09 -16.57 -6.03
N ALA A 45 1.10 -16.06 -6.36
CA ALA A 45 2.33 -16.48 -5.71
C ALA A 45 3.39 -15.36 -5.64
N VAL A 46 4.37 -15.57 -4.76
CA VAL A 46 5.65 -14.86 -4.79
C VAL A 46 6.75 -15.87 -5.12
N LEU A 47 7.65 -15.51 -6.02
CA LEU A 47 8.82 -16.29 -6.40
C LEU A 47 10.06 -15.80 -5.66
N LEU A 48 11.01 -16.70 -5.39
CA LEU A 48 12.31 -16.36 -4.84
C LEU A 48 13.40 -16.53 -5.91
N TYR A 49 14.29 -15.54 -5.99
CA TYR A 49 15.53 -15.61 -6.76
C TYR A 49 16.71 -15.28 -5.86
N SER A 50 17.88 -15.90 -6.07
CA SER A 50 19.14 -15.33 -5.62
C SER A 50 19.65 -14.32 -6.65
N CYS A 51 20.20 -13.22 -6.17
CA CYS A 51 20.73 -12.14 -7.00
C CYS A 51 22.01 -11.52 -6.39
N ASP A 52 22.87 -12.38 -5.81
CA ASP A 52 24.22 -12.01 -5.37
C ASP A 52 25.03 -11.36 -6.48
N ASP A 53 24.81 -11.75 -7.73
CA ASP A 53 25.10 -10.95 -8.91
C ASP A 53 23.80 -10.28 -9.39
N ILE A 54 23.73 -8.95 -9.36
CA ILE A 54 22.51 -8.22 -9.77
C ILE A 54 22.25 -8.34 -11.27
N GLU A 55 23.25 -8.76 -12.05
CA GLU A 55 23.14 -8.95 -13.50
C GLU A 55 22.81 -10.39 -13.92
N ALA A 56 22.74 -11.34 -12.96
CA ALA A 56 22.48 -12.76 -13.20
C ALA A 56 21.71 -13.38 -12.02
N TRP A 57 20.42 -13.65 -12.21
CA TRP A 57 19.55 -14.15 -11.15
C TRP A 57 19.24 -15.63 -11.35
N ASP A 58 19.27 -16.40 -10.26
CA ASP A 58 18.92 -17.82 -10.27
C ASP A 58 17.57 -18.02 -9.57
N TYR A 59 16.64 -18.68 -10.28
CA TYR A 59 15.34 -19.02 -9.73
C TYR A 59 15.47 -20.10 -8.65
N LEU A 60 14.93 -19.83 -7.46
CA LEU A 60 15.03 -20.72 -6.29
C LEU A 60 13.72 -21.44 -5.95
N GLY A 61 12.64 -21.17 -6.68
CA GLY A 61 11.32 -21.77 -6.48
C GLY A 61 10.24 -20.76 -6.10
N VAL A 62 9.02 -21.28 -5.96
CA VAL A 62 7.90 -20.52 -5.39
C VAL A 62 8.14 -20.33 -3.90
N TRP A 63 8.17 -19.07 -3.47
CA TRP A 63 8.46 -18.66 -2.10
C TRP A 63 7.23 -18.75 -1.18
N LEU A 64 6.09 -18.26 -1.68
CA LEU A 64 4.82 -18.21 -0.96
C LEU A 64 3.68 -18.37 -1.96
N ARG A 65 2.69 -19.21 -1.66
CA ARG A 65 1.45 -19.34 -2.45
C ARG A 65 0.27 -18.77 -1.67
N GLY A 66 -0.73 -18.26 -2.39
CA GLY A 66 -2.01 -17.87 -1.79
C GLY A 66 -2.65 -19.01 -1.00
N ALA A 67 -2.52 -20.25 -1.47
CA ALA A 67 -3.04 -21.45 -0.81
C ALA A 67 -2.35 -21.78 0.54
N ASP A 68 -1.15 -21.23 0.79
CA ASP A 68 -0.39 -21.46 2.02
C ASP A 68 -0.71 -20.43 3.11
N LEU A 69 -1.51 -19.40 2.81
CA LEU A 69 -1.89 -18.37 3.77
C LEU A 69 -2.92 -18.88 4.80
N PRO A 70 -2.87 -18.40 6.06
CA PRO A 70 -3.89 -18.72 7.05
C PRO A 70 -5.25 -18.16 6.63
N SER A 71 -6.34 -18.84 7.00
CA SER A 71 -7.71 -18.37 6.76
C SER A 71 -7.95 -17.01 7.46
N PRO A 72 -8.60 -16.03 6.80
CA PRO A 72 -9.35 -16.15 5.54
C PRO A 72 -8.51 -16.03 4.24
N GLY A 73 -7.19 -15.91 4.34
CA GLY A 73 -6.29 -15.67 3.21
C GLY A 73 -6.23 -14.18 2.83
N ALA A 74 -5.68 -13.89 1.65
CA ALA A 74 -5.55 -12.51 1.14
C ALA A 74 -6.82 -11.95 0.51
N GLY A 75 -7.69 -12.82 -0.02
CA GLY A 75 -8.79 -12.44 -0.92
C GLY A 75 -8.56 -12.95 -2.35
N PRO A 76 -9.50 -12.68 -3.27
CA PRO A 76 -9.38 -13.10 -4.67
C PRO A 76 -8.18 -12.44 -5.36
N ALA A 77 -7.40 -13.25 -6.07
CA ALA A 77 -6.33 -12.84 -6.97
C ALA A 77 -5.89 -14.04 -7.81
N ASP A 78 -5.58 -13.84 -9.09
CA ASP A 78 -4.86 -14.77 -9.96
C ASP A 78 -3.37 -14.40 -10.05
N VAL A 79 -3.02 -13.17 -9.69
CA VAL A 79 -1.64 -12.67 -9.60
C VAL A 79 -1.44 -11.79 -8.38
N TRP A 80 -0.31 -11.98 -7.67
CA TRP A 80 0.17 -10.97 -6.72
C TRP A 80 1.18 -10.04 -7.39
N GLU A 81 0.97 -8.74 -7.22
CA GLU A 81 1.78 -7.66 -7.79
C GLU A 81 2.54 -6.90 -6.71
N CYS A 82 3.63 -6.25 -7.13
CA CYS A 82 4.41 -5.32 -6.31
C CYS A 82 4.71 -5.82 -4.88
N PRO A 83 5.30 -7.03 -4.71
CA PRO A 83 5.70 -7.49 -3.38
C PRO A 83 6.63 -6.47 -2.72
N GLN A 84 6.42 -6.16 -1.45
CA GLN A 84 7.33 -5.34 -0.64
C GLN A 84 7.49 -6.01 0.73
N LEU A 85 8.72 -6.21 1.21
CA LEU A 85 8.95 -6.88 2.48
C LEU A 85 9.57 -5.92 3.49
N ALA A 86 8.78 -5.52 4.48
CA ALA A 86 9.22 -4.77 5.64
C ALA A 86 9.66 -5.74 6.75
N VAL A 87 10.83 -5.50 7.35
CA VAL A 87 11.40 -6.33 8.40
C VAL A 87 11.84 -5.44 9.56
N GLU A 88 11.48 -5.80 10.79
CA GLU A 88 11.90 -5.15 12.03
C GLU A 88 12.25 -6.22 13.08
N GLY A 89 13.54 -6.41 13.33
CA GLY A 89 14.02 -7.56 14.09
C GLY A 89 13.58 -8.89 13.45
N GLU A 90 12.86 -9.72 14.19
CA GLU A 90 12.28 -10.97 13.69
C GLU A 90 10.88 -10.80 13.09
N ARG A 91 10.26 -9.62 13.24
CA ARG A 91 8.92 -9.34 12.72
C ARG A 91 9.01 -8.89 11.27
N ALA A 92 8.05 -9.32 10.47
CA ALA A 92 7.99 -8.95 9.06
C ALA A 92 6.56 -8.80 8.55
N ALA A 93 6.41 -7.97 7.52
CA ALA A 93 5.18 -7.80 6.77
C ALA A 93 5.49 -7.81 5.27
N LEU A 94 4.93 -8.78 4.55
CA LEU A 94 4.93 -8.81 3.10
C LEU A 94 3.68 -8.10 2.58
N LEU A 95 3.85 -7.01 1.86
CA LEU A 95 2.77 -6.31 1.18
C LEU A 95 2.56 -6.90 -0.20
N LEU A 96 1.30 -7.10 -0.58
CA LEU A 96 0.91 -7.65 -1.88
C LEU A 96 -0.27 -6.87 -2.44
N SER A 97 -0.20 -6.51 -3.71
CA SER A 97 -1.31 -5.91 -4.45
C SER A 97 -2.06 -7.02 -5.19
N LEU A 98 -3.37 -7.11 -4.97
CA LEU A 98 -4.19 -8.21 -5.48
C LEU A 98 -4.71 -7.88 -6.88
N HIS A 99 -4.33 -8.69 -7.87
CA HIS A 99 -4.83 -8.61 -9.23
C HIS A 99 -5.66 -9.88 -9.49
N ASP A 100 -6.89 -9.70 -9.95
CA ASP A 100 -7.83 -10.79 -10.23
C ASP A 100 -8.50 -10.57 -11.60
N ASP A 101 -8.15 -11.38 -12.61
CA ASP A 101 -8.79 -11.36 -13.93
C ASP A 101 -8.85 -9.97 -14.60
N GLY A 102 -7.77 -9.18 -14.51
CA GLY A 102 -7.70 -7.82 -15.05
C GLY A 102 -8.28 -6.74 -14.13
N VAL A 103 -8.77 -7.09 -12.95
CA VAL A 103 -9.31 -6.18 -11.94
C VAL A 103 -8.28 -5.97 -10.84
N LEU A 104 -7.98 -4.71 -10.53
CA LEU A 104 -7.10 -4.32 -9.43
C LEU A 104 -7.90 -4.25 -8.13
N GLY A 105 -7.55 -5.08 -7.16
CA GLY A 105 -8.22 -5.22 -5.87
C GLY A 105 -7.55 -4.44 -4.74
N ASP A 106 -7.62 -5.02 -3.55
CA ASP A 106 -7.03 -4.46 -2.35
C ASP A 106 -5.50 -4.66 -2.30
N VAL A 107 -4.86 -3.94 -1.39
CA VAL A 107 -3.49 -4.22 -0.95
C VAL A 107 -3.57 -4.87 0.41
N VAL A 108 -2.89 -6.00 0.59
CA VAL A 108 -2.84 -6.73 1.86
C VAL A 108 -1.43 -6.73 2.44
N ALA A 109 -1.35 -6.89 3.76
CA ALA A 109 -0.14 -7.23 4.48
C ALA A 109 -0.25 -8.64 5.04
N CYS A 110 0.69 -9.51 4.70
CA CYS A 110 0.92 -10.80 5.34
C CYS A 110 1.95 -10.61 6.45
N ALA A 111 1.47 -10.51 7.69
CA ALA A 111 2.29 -10.25 8.87
C ALA A 111 2.74 -11.56 9.53
N GLY A 112 3.96 -11.57 10.06
CA GLY A 112 4.49 -12.75 10.74
C GLY A 112 5.94 -12.61 11.15
N ARG A 113 6.70 -13.69 10.99
CA ARG A 113 8.15 -13.73 11.27
C ARG A 113 8.97 -14.06 10.03
N LEU A 114 10.06 -13.33 9.82
CA LEU A 114 11.07 -13.72 8.85
C LEU A 114 12.06 -14.65 9.54
N VAL A 115 12.19 -15.87 9.03
CA VAL A 115 13.11 -16.89 9.58
C VAL A 115 14.12 -17.32 8.52
N ASP A 116 15.27 -17.80 8.97
CA ASP A 116 16.22 -18.47 8.09
C ASP A 116 15.80 -19.93 7.83
N ASP A 117 15.84 -20.32 6.56
CA ASP A 117 15.64 -21.70 6.10
C ASP A 117 16.84 -22.13 5.26
N GLY A 118 17.92 -22.51 5.94
CA GLY A 118 19.14 -22.99 5.29
C GLY A 118 19.84 -21.91 4.46
N GLY A 119 19.89 -20.67 4.97
CA GLY A 119 20.47 -19.51 4.29
C GLY A 119 19.51 -18.77 3.36
N ARG A 120 18.23 -19.15 3.32
CA ARG A 120 17.18 -18.49 2.52
C ARG A 120 16.18 -17.80 3.44
N PRO A 121 15.68 -16.61 3.08
CA PRO A 121 14.58 -16.00 3.83
C PRO A 121 13.31 -16.83 3.64
N ARG A 122 12.56 -17.05 4.72
CA ARG A 122 11.22 -17.66 4.69
C ARG A 122 10.29 -16.87 5.60
N LEU A 123 9.11 -16.50 5.09
CA LEU A 123 8.09 -15.83 5.90
C LEU A 123 7.15 -16.86 6.51
N GLU A 124 7.10 -16.92 7.84
CA GLU A 124 6.07 -17.62 8.59
C GLU A 124 4.91 -16.67 8.82
N VAL A 125 3.89 -16.74 7.95
CA VAL A 125 2.72 -15.86 8.02
C VAL A 125 1.84 -16.24 9.21
N GLU A 126 1.55 -15.26 10.07
CA GLU A 126 0.71 -15.39 11.27
C GLU A 126 -0.67 -14.73 11.07
N ASP A 127 -0.73 -13.62 10.31
CA ASP A 127 -1.95 -12.85 10.07
C ASP A 127 -1.96 -12.24 8.66
N VAL A 128 -3.15 -12.01 8.11
CA VAL A 128 -3.35 -11.36 6.82
C VAL A 128 -4.47 -10.33 6.93
N GLY A 129 -4.20 -9.10 6.52
CA GLY A 129 -5.19 -8.02 6.56
C GLY A 129 -4.99 -6.99 5.45
N VAL A 130 -6.06 -6.28 5.10
CA VAL A 130 -5.99 -5.15 4.16
C VAL A 130 -5.18 -4.01 4.77
N LEU A 131 -4.41 -3.30 3.95
CA LEU A 131 -3.54 -2.22 4.39
C LEU A 131 -4.22 -0.83 4.31
N ASP A 132 -5.27 -0.73 3.50
CA ASP A 132 -6.06 0.48 3.28
C ASP A 132 -7.53 0.07 3.09
N ARG A 133 -8.47 0.85 3.62
CA ARG A 133 -9.92 0.58 3.54
C ARG A 133 -10.63 1.34 2.42
N GLY A 134 -9.91 2.16 1.68
CA GLY A 134 -10.41 2.84 0.51
C GLY A 134 -10.20 2.01 -0.75
N ASP A 135 -10.88 2.41 -1.81
CA ASP A 135 -10.95 1.69 -3.09
C ASP A 135 -9.96 2.22 -4.13
N ALA A 136 -9.03 3.11 -3.74
CA ALA A 136 -8.08 3.72 -4.68
C ALA A 136 -6.61 3.43 -4.39
N PHE A 137 -6.24 2.85 -3.24
CA PHE A 137 -4.85 2.56 -2.90
C PHE A 137 -4.34 1.28 -3.56
N TYR A 138 -3.18 1.34 -4.24
CA TYR A 138 -2.58 0.18 -4.91
C TYR A 138 -1.06 0.28 -5.03
N ALA A 139 -0.39 -0.84 -5.31
CA ALA A 139 1.03 -0.92 -5.68
C ALA A 139 1.98 -0.08 -4.80
N PRO A 140 1.98 -0.28 -3.46
CA PRO A 140 2.90 0.45 -2.60
C PRO A 140 4.36 0.10 -2.90
N GLN A 141 5.23 1.06 -2.65
CA GLN A 141 6.67 0.86 -2.55
C GLN A 141 7.14 1.34 -1.18
N ILE A 142 8.05 0.58 -0.57
CA ILE A 142 8.65 0.92 0.73
C ILE A 142 10.12 1.26 0.59
N ALA A 143 10.62 2.08 1.51
CA ALA A 143 12.03 2.38 1.65
C ALA A 143 12.41 2.49 3.12
N ASP A 144 13.62 2.02 3.46
CA ASP A 144 14.27 2.37 4.70
C ASP A 144 14.99 3.72 4.49
N ASP A 145 14.54 4.75 5.19
CA ASP A 145 15.12 6.09 5.18
C ASP A 145 15.88 6.41 6.48
N GLY A 146 16.10 5.41 7.34
CA GLY A 146 16.72 5.54 8.66
C GLY A 146 15.81 6.11 9.75
N GLY A 147 14.53 6.37 9.45
CA GLY A 147 13.51 6.76 10.42
C GLY A 147 12.91 5.57 11.18
N GLU A 148 12.00 5.86 12.11
CA GLU A 148 11.17 4.81 12.73
C GLU A 148 10.15 4.31 11.71
N GLY A 149 10.14 2.99 11.48
CA GLY A 149 9.27 2.36 10.49
C GLY A 149 9.69 2.64 9.05
N TRP A 150 9.10 1.89 8.13
CA TRP A 150 9.38 1.97 6.70
C TRP A 150 8.61 3.13 6.07
N TRP A 151 9.29 3.94 5.28
CA TRP A 151 8.64 4.96 4.47
C TRP A 151 7.87 4.30 3.34
N LEU A 152 6.63 4.73 3.09
CA LEU A 152 5.74 4.12 2.10
C LEU A 152 5.01 5.18 1.27
N MET A 153 4.91 4.93 -0.03
CA MET A 153 3.91 5.58 -0.90
C MET A 153 3.24 4.54 -1.78
N GLY A 154 1.95 4.71 -2.02
CA GLY A 154 1.21 3.90 -3.00
C GLY A 154 0.72 4.73 -4.17
N TRP A 155 0.36 4.04 -5.24
CA TRP A 155 -0.37 4.63 -6.35
C TRP A 155 -1.85 4.80 -5.96
N VAL A 156 -2.37 6.02 -6.14
CA VAL A 156 -3.80 6.30 -6.07
C VAL A 156 -4.39 6.10 -7.45
N ARG A 157 -5.08 4.97 -7.62
CA ARG A 157 -5.69 4.55 -8.88
C ARG A 157 -6.58 5.61 -9.47
N GLU A 158 -6.55 5.69 -10.80
CA GLU A 158 -7.51 6.45 -11.59
C GLU A 158 -7.92 5.61 -12.79
N ASP A 159 -9.20 5.23 -12.82
CA ASP A 159 -9.73 4.38 -13.88
C ASP A 159 -9.98 5.20 -15.14
N GLY A 160 -9.12 4.98 -16.15
CA GLY A 160 -9.21 5.63 -17.44
C GLY A 160 -8.84 7.12 -17.43
N GLN A 161 -8.97 7.76 -18.60
CA GLN A 161 -8.84 9.22 -18.68
C GLN A 161 -10.19 9.89 -18.41
N GLN A 162 -10.19 10.91 -17.55
CA GLN A 162 -11.39 11.72 -17.30
C GLN A 162 -11.94 12.31 -18.60
N PRO A 163 -13.27 12.25 -18.84
CA PRO A 163 -13.90 12.96 -19.94
C PRO A 163 -13.61 14.46 -19.81
N GLY A 164 -12.91 15.04 -20.80
CA GLY A 164 -12.51 16.46 -20.77
C GLY A 164 -11.00 16.72 -20.78
N GLY A 165 -10.16 15.67 -20.78
CA GLY A 165 -8.73 15.80 -21.07
C GLY A 165 -7.91 16.40 -19.94
N LYS A 166 -8.01 15.85 -18.72
CA LYS A 166 -6.95 16.08 -17.73
C LYS A 166 -5.66 15.48 -18.30
N ASP A 167 -4.58 16.26 -18.36
CA ASP A 167 -3.27 15.84 -18.91
C ASP A 167 -2.53 14.82 -18.01
N GLN A 168 -3.19 14.32 -16.96
CA GLN A 168 -2.61 13.48 -15.92
C GLN A 168 -3.62 12.38 -15.56
N ALA A 169 -3.12 11.18 -15.22
CA ALA A 169 -3.91 10.06 -14.74
C ALA A 169 -3.18 9.42 -13.56
N GLY A 170 -3.85 9.41 -12.40
CA GLY A 170 -3.28 8.91 -11.15
C GLY A 170 -2.37 9.91 -10.43
N CYS A 171 -2.09 9.62 -9.17
CA CYS A 171 -1.07 10.30 -8.37
C CYS A 171 -0.52 9.32 -7.32
N LEU A 172 0.41 9.77 -6.49
CA LEU A 172 0.83 8.99 -5.32
C LEU A 172 0.01 9.41 -4.10
N THR A 173 -0.07 8.53 -3.10
CA THR A 173 -0.54 8.90 -1.76
C THR A 173 0.40 9.93 -1.15
N LEU A 174 -0.05 10.61 -0.10
CA LEU A 174 0.89 11.21 0.83
C LEU A 174 1.85 10.14 1.38
N PRO A 175 3.09 10.52 1.72
CA PRO A 175 4.01 9.65 2.44
C PRO A 175 3.42 9.09 3.73
N ARG A 176 3.65 7.80 3.97
CA ARG A 176 3.18 7.07 5.14
C ARG A 176 4.33 6.37 5.85
N ARG A 177 4.10 6.01 7.11
CA ARG A 177 4.98 5.17 7.92
C ARG A 177 4.34 3.82 8.18
N LEU A 178 5.02 2.78 7.71
CA LEU A 178 4.66 1.38 7.94
C LEU A 178 5.51 0.84 9.09
N THR A 179 4.86 0.59 10.22
CA THR A 179 5.50 -0.03 11.38
C THR A 179 5.05 -1.48 11.49
N VAL A 180 6.01 -2.36 11.79
CA VAL A 180 5.78 -3.79 11.99
C VAL A 180 6.30 -4.16 13.37
N ASP A 181 5.41 -4.65 14.23
CA ASP A 181 5.76 -5.01 15.61
C ASP A 181 4.90 -6.21 16.10
N PRO A 182 5.08 -6.70 17.34
CA PRO A 182 4.29 -7.81 17.86
C PRO A 182 2.76 -7.59 17.93
N SER A 183 2.30 -6.34 17.86
CA SER A 183 0.87 -5.97 17.79
C SER A 183 0.31 -6.02 16.37
N GLY A 184 1.18 -6.09 15.36
CA GLY A 184 0.82 -6.26 13.95
C GLY A 184 1.45 -5.21 13.05
N VAL A 185 0.70 -4.83 12.01
CA VAL A 185 1.10 -3.84 11.02
C VAL A 185 0.29 -2.58 11.22
N ARG A 186 0.97 -1.44 11.32
CA ARG A 186 0.37 -0.11 11.46
C ARG A 186 0.85 0.75 10.29
N LEU A 187 -0.10 1.44 9.64
CA LEU A 187 0.19 2.36 8.55
C LEU A 187 -0.39 3.73 8.88
N GLU A 188 0.48 4.72 9.05
CA GLU A 188 0.12 6.06 9.52
C GLU A 188 0.61 7.12 8.54
N LEU A 189 0.02 8.32 8.59
CA LEU A 189 0.57 9.47 7.86
C LEU A 189 1.98 9.76 8.37
N ASP A 190 2.94 9.97 7.47
CA ASP A 190 4.29 10.36 7.88
C ASP A 190 4.23 11.71 8.65
N PRO A 191 4.79 11.79 9.88
CA PRO A 191 4.78 13.01 10.68
C PRO A 191 5.32 14.24 9.94
N ALA A 192 6.32 14.06 9.07
CA ALA A 192 6.92 15.15 8.30
C ALA A 192 5.90 15.80 7.34
N VAL A 193 4.90 15.06 6.85
CA VAL A 193 3.82 15.63 6.04
C VAL A 193 2.97 16.59 6.87
N GLY A 194 2.61 16.18 8.10
CA GLY A 194 1.84 17.00 9.03
C GLY A 194 2.55 18.31 9.41
N GLU A 195 3.88 18.30 9.46
CA GLU A 195 4.69 19.45 9.85
C GLU A 195 4.98 20.42 8.70
N THR A 196 4.98 19.94 7.45
CA THR A 196 5.47 20.72 6.30
C THR A 196 4.38 21.29 5.42
N LEU A 197 3.13 20.81 5.52
CA LEU A 197 2.03 21.35 4.71
C LEU A 197 1.78 22.84 5.04
N PRO A 198 1.75 23.72 4.02
CA PRO A 198 1.48 25.14 4.21
C PRO A 198 -0.01 25.35 4.50
N LEU A 199 -0.42 25.21 5.76
CA LEU A 199 -1.82 25.26 6.15
C LEU A 199 -2.28 26.67 6.52
N GLY A 200 -3.42 27.08 5.97
CA GLY A 200 -4.10 28.31 6.34
C GLY A 200 -4.72 28.27 7.74
N PRO A 201 -5.46 29.34 8.11
CA PRO A 201 -6.15 29.40 9.41
C PRO A 201 -7.23 28.31 9.50
N ALA A 202 -7.36 27.73 10.69
CA ALA A 202 -8.41 26.77 11.01
C ALA A 202 -9.78 27.45 11.08
N ARG A 203 -10.81 26.72 10.65
CA ARG A 203 -12.23 27.10 10.77
C ARG A 203 -13.06 25.84 10.98
N ALA A 204 -14.24 25.97 11.58
CA ALA A 204 -15.17 24.86 11.66
C ALA A 204 -15.47 24.27 10.26
N ALA A 205 -15.45 22.95 10.17
CA ALA A 205 -15.70 22.21 8.95
C ALA A 205 -17.16 21.72 8.94
N GLU A 206 -17.95 22.24 8.01
CA GLU A 206 -19.34 21.80 7.83
C GLU A 206 -19.70 21.89 6.34
N GLY A 207 -20.32 20.84 5.81
CA GLY A 207 -20.74 20.77 4.42
C GLY A 207 -19.62 20.32 3.49
N GLU A 208 -19.65 20.79 2.24
CA GLU A 208 -18.74 20.35 1.18
C GLU A 208 -17.28 20.72 1.48
N LEU A 209 -16.38 19.75 1.32
CA LEU A 209 -14.95 19.94 1.46
C LEU A 209 -14.38 20.64 0.21
N PRO A 210 -13.52 21.67 0.39
CA PRO A 210 -12.81 22.30 -0.71
C PRO A 210 -11.79 21.34 -1.32
N PRO A 211 -11.33 21.59 -2.56
CA PRO A 211 -10.45 20.68 -3.29
C PRO A 211 -9.01 20.58 -2.75
N ALA A 212 -8.66 21.32 -1.70
CA ALA A 212 -7.34 21.24 -1.07
C ALA A 212 -7.43 21.65 0.40
N ALA A 213 -7.47 20.67 1.30
CA ALA A 213 -7.60 20.93 2.74
C ALA A 213 -7.16 19.76 3.60
N VAL A 214 -6.81 20.07 4.84
CA VAL A 214 -6.70 19.12 5.94
C VAL A 214 -7.89 19.32 6.87
N VAL A 215 -8.52 18.22 7.27
CA VAL A 215 -9.61 18.17 8.23
C VAL A 215 -9.13 17.40 9.45
N GLU A 216 -9.30 17.97 10.63
CA GLU A 216 -8.97 17.37 11.92
C GLU A 216 -10.26 17.18 12.70
N VAL A 217 -10.45 15.99 13.28
CA VAL A 217 -11.69 15.64 13.98
C VAL A 217 -11.55 15.83 15.48
N GLY A 218 -12.49 16.59 16.05
CA GLY A 218 -12.55 16.91 17.46
C GLY A 218 -13.15 15.79 18.33
N PRO A 219 -13.24 16.03 19.65
CA PRO A 219 -13.64 15.00 20.62
C PRO A 219 -15.05 14.44 20.45
N ALA A 220 -15.99 15.20 19.86
CA ALA A 220 -17.35 14.67 19.62
C ALA A 220 -17.44 13.78 18.36
N GLY A 221 -16.35 13.67 17.59
CA GLY A 221 -16.31 12.92 16.35
C GLY A 221 -17.04 13.62 15.20
N ALA A 222 -16.83 13.10 14.00
CA ALA A 222 -17.42 13.62 12.78
C ALA A 222 -17.73 12.47 11.80
N GLU A 223 -18.36 12.82 10.68
CA GLU A 223 -18.66 11.90 9.59
C GLU A 223 -18.29 12.54 8.25
N LEU A 224 -17.73 11.72 7.37
CA LEU A 224 -17.59 12.02 5.96
C LEU A 224 -18.77 11.40 5.21
N VAL A 225 -19.43 12.20 4.39
CA VAL A 225 -20.62 11.81 3.62
C VAL A 225 -20.33 12.00 2.14
N HIS A 226 -20.50 10.93 1.37
CA HIS A 226 -20.37 10.96 -0.09
C HIS A 226 -21.57 10.28 -0.75
N PRO A 227 -22.17 10.87 -1.80
CA PRO A 227 -23.39 10.35 -2.40
C PRO A 227 -23.24 8.95 -3.03
N ALA A 228 -22.05 8.60 -3.54
CA ALA A 228 -21.82 7.31 -4.18
C ALA A 228 -21.12 6.27 -3.29
N ILE A 229 -20.29 6.73 -2.33
CA ILE A 229 -19.44 5.86 -1.50
C ILE A 229 -20.10 5.61 -0.12
N GLY A 230 -21.03 6.49 0.26
CA GLY A 230 -21.77 6.44 1.52
C GLY A 230 -21.12 7.26 2.63
N THR A 231 -21.50 6.94 3.87
CA THR A 231 -21.00 7.61 5.06
C THR A 231 -19.83 6.83 5.66
N ARG A 232 -18.83 7.57 6.15
CA ARG A 232 -17.67 7.04 6.87
C ARG A 232 -17.54 7.75 8.22
N PRO A 233 -17.58 7.03 9.35
CA PRO A 233 -17.36 7.64 10.66
C PRO A 233 -15.91 8.05 10.81
N MET A 234 -15.69 9.23 11.37
CA MET A 234 -14.39 9.73 11.78
C MET A 234 -14.37 9.89 13.31
N PRO A 235 -13.73 8.99 14.06
CA PRO A 235 -13.54 9.18 15.49
C PRO A 235 -12.62 10.38 15.78
N GLU A 236 -12.59 10.82 17.05
CA GLU A 236 -11.64 11.82 17.55
C GLU A 236 -10.22 11.54 17.08
N GLY A 237 -9.49 12.60 16.71
CA GLY A 237 -8.10 12.51 16.26
C GLY A 237 -7.92 11.99 14.84
N THR A 238 -9.01 11.68 14.12
CA THR A 238 -8.93 11.37 12.69
C THR A 238 -8.49 12.60 11.92
N ARG A 239 -7.51 12.42 11.03
CA ARG A 239 -7.08 13.41 10.05
C ARG A 239 -7.53 12.98 8.67
N ALA A 240 -8.18 13.85 7.92
CA ALA A 240 -8.47 13.64 6.51
C ALA A 240 -7.76 14.70 5.66
N VAL A 241 -7.17 14.30 4.54
CA VAL A 241 -6.51 15.20 3.60
C VAL A 241 -7.19 15.09 2.25
N VAL A 242 -7.60 16.23 1.70
CA VAL A 242 -8.22 16.36 0.39
C VAL A 242 -7.20 17.01 -0.55
N ASP A 243 -6.97 16.38 -1.70
CA ASP A 243 -6.23 16.96 -2.82
C ASP A 243 -6.91 16.60 -4.15
N GLY A 244 -7.61 17.59 -4.72
CA GLY A 244 -8.44 17.43 -5.91
C GLY A 244 -9.55 16.41 -5.69
N ASP A 245 -9.49 15.32 -6.46
CA ASP A 245 -10.46 14.23 -6.42
C ASP A 245 -10.07 13.14 -5.40
N VAL A 246 -8.94 13.29 -4.72
CA VAL A 246 -8.40 12.31 -3.76
C VAL A 246 -8.74 12.72 -2.33
N LEU A 247 -9.20 11.75 -1.55
CA LEU A 247 -9.39 11.85 -0.12
C LEU A 247 -8.59 10.74 0.57
N GLU A 248 -7.67 11.13 1.43
CA GLU A 248 -6.94 10.20 2.32
C GLU A 248 -7.38 10.42 3.76
N VAL A 249 -7.75 9.36 4.47
CA VAL A 249 -8.22 9.40 5.86
C VAL A 249 -7.28 8.57 6.72
N TYR A 250 -6.76 9.18 7.78
CA TYR A 250 -5.83 8.59 8.74
C TYR A 250 -6.46 8.62 10.14
N ARG A 251 -6.66 7.44 10.72
CA ARG A 251 -7.29 7.27 12.03
C ARG A 251 -6.22 6.98 13.08
N PRO A 252 -6.35 7.46 14.33
CA PRO A 252 -5.38 7.14 15.39
C PRO A 252 -5.24 5.65 15.67
N ASP A 253 -6.38 4.94 15.65
CA ASP A 253 -6.48 3.52 15.96
C ASP A 253 -7.19 2.76 14.84
N GLY A 254 -6.62 2.78 13.64
CA GLY A 254 -7.14 2.00 12.53
C GLY A 254 -6.40 2.18 11.23
N LEU A 255 -6.81 1.39 10.25
CA LEU A 255 -6.27 1.47 8.90
C LEU A 255 -6.59 2.81 8.24
N PRO A 256 -5.68 3.34 7.41
CA PRO A 256 -5.99 4.45 6.54
C PRO A 256 -7.06 4.07 5.51
N ALA A 257 -7.63 5.07 4.85
CA ALA A 257 -8.53 4.87 3.73
C ALA A 257 -8.27 5.90 2.62
N THR A 258 -8.08 5.42 1.40
CA THR A 258 -7.79 6.24 0.22
C THR A 258 -8.91 6.10 -0.80
N PHE A 259 -9.61 7.20 -1.06
CA PHE A 259 -10.69 7.26 -2.04
C PHE A 259 -10.31 8.21 -3.17
N ARG A 260 -10.83 7.93 -4.37
CA ARG A 260 -10.83 8.89 -5.48
C ARG A 260 -12.22 9.02 -6.06
N HIS A 261 -12.73 10.24 -6.12
CA HIS A 261 -13.99 10.52 -6.80
C HIS A 261 -14.11 12.01 -7.19
N PRO A 262 -14.65 12.36 -8.37
CA PRO A 262 -14.76 13.76 -8.83
C PRO A 262 -15.82 14.58 -8.06
N VAL A 263 -16.70 13.92 -7.32
CA VAL A 263 -17.67 14.60 -6.43
C VAL A 263 -17.03 14.80 -5.07
N ALA A 264 -17.07 16.03 -4.59
CA ALA A 264 -16.53 16.38 -3.29
C ALA A 264 -17.26 15.66 -2.14
N TRP A 265 -16.48 15.27 -1.13
CA TRP A 265 -17.00 14.77 0.13
C TRP A 265 -17.60 15.91 0.95
N GLN A 266 -18.57 15.57 1.81
CA GLN A 266 -19.08 16.49 2.82
C GLN A 266 -18.63 16.04 4.21
N VAL A 267 -18.41 16.98 5.12
CA VAL A 267 -18.14 16.71 6.54
C VAL A 267 -19.28 17.22 7.41
N ARG A 268 -19.61 16.45 8.45
CA ARG A 268 -20.61 16.80 9.47
C ARG A 268 -20.10 16.42 10.86
N GLY A 269 -20.38 17.23 11.87
CA GLY A 269 -19.98 16.97 13.25
C GLY A 269 -18.85 17.89 13.71
N ASP A 270 -18.08 17.43 14.69
CA ASP A 270 -17.02 18.19 15.33
C ASP A 270 -15.71 18.02 14.55
N ALA A 271 -15.46 18.93 13.62
CA ALA A 271 -14.25 18.94 12.82
C ALA A 271 -13.80 20.37 12.50
N GLU A 272 -12.49 20.55 12.42
CA GLU A 272 -11.86 21.77 11.93
C GLU A 272 -11.22 21.52 10.58
N LEU A 273 -11.32 22.50 9.69
CA LEU A 273 -10.73 22.49 8.37
C LEU A 273 -9.67 23.57 8.26
N ARG A 274 -8.52 23.20 7.68
CA ARG A 274 -7.44 24.10 7.29
C ARG A 274 -7.20 23.97 5.79
N PRO A 275 -7.35 25.03 4.98
CA PRO A 275 -7.04 24.95 3.56
C PRO A 275 -5.53 24.77 3.36
N VAL A 276 -5.14 23.96 2.37
CA VAL A 276 -3.74 23.86 1.94
C VAL A 276 -3.46 25.06 1.04
N LEU A 277 -2.54 25.93 1.47
CA LEU A 277 -2.14 27.10 0.73
C LEU A 277 -1.25 26.65 -0.43
N ARG A 278 -1.68 26.91 -1.66
CA ARG A 278 -0.79 26.73 -2.80
C ARG A 278 0.30 27.82 -2.74
N PRO A 279 1.58 27.46 -2.91
CA PRO A 279 2.65 28.45 -2.99
C PRO A 279 2.45 29.43 -4.17
#